data_AF-L2GPY2-F1
#
_entry.id   AF-L2GPY2-F1
#
_cell.length_a   1.000
_cell.length_b   1.000
_cell.length_c   1.000
_cell.angle_alpha   90.00
_cell.angle_beta   90.00
_cell.angle_gamma   90.00
#
_symmetry.space_group_name_H-M   'P 1'
#
loop_
_entity.id
_entity.type
_entity.pdbx_description
1 polymer ?
#
loop_
_entity_poly.entity_id
_entity_poly.type
_entity_poly.pdbx_seq_one_letter_code
_entity_poly.pdbx_strand_id
1 'polypeptide(L)'
;MAGRGKGAKGAKGVAKRHRKQPSSSSKISGPAIRRLARRAGVPRVGAGCFPEVNDAAVNYLTTLLDSCRIYCSHSKRKTINCQDVIYALKRLGTKYMGF
;
A
#
# COMPACT_ATOMS: atom_id res chain seq x y z
N MET A 1 27.44 -27.66 -31.03
CA MET A 1 27.08 -27.12 -29.69
C MET A 1 26.13 -25.95 -29.85
N ALA A 2 24.84 -26.11 -29.53
CA ALA A 2 23.88 -25.00 -29.59
C ALA A 2 23.91 -24.23 -28.28
N GLY A 3 24.58 -23.07 -28.27
CA GLY A 3 24.65 -22.16 -27.13
C GLY A 3 23.27 -21.61 -26.79
N ARG A 4 22.68 -22.13 -25.69
CA ARG A 4 21.42 -21.65 -25.15
C ARG A 4 21.70 -20.37 -24.35
N GLY A 5 21.52 -19.20 -24.97
CA GLY A 5 21.61 -17.91 -24.26
C GLY A 5 20.64 -17.87 -23.08
N LYS A 6 21.03 -17.18 -21.98
CA LYS A 6 20.29 -17.01 -20.70
C LYS A 6 18.92 -16.30 -20.82
N GLY A 7 18.30 -16.26 -22.00
CA GLY A 7 16.99 -15.67 -22.27
C GLY A 7 16.02 -16.58 -23.01
N ALA A 8 16.38 -17.85 -23.27
CA ALA A 8 15.50 -18.76 -24.01
C ALA A 8 14.20 -19.01 -23.23
N LYS A 9 13.12 -18.35 -23.65
CA LYS A 9 11.75 -18.61 -23.21
C LYS A 9 11.36 -20.04 -23.62
N GLY A 10 11.70 -21.00 -22.77
CA GLY A 10 11.12 -22.33 -22.84
C GLY A 10 9.61 -22.21 -22.66
N ALA A 11 8.86 -22.71 -23.63
CA ALA A 11 7.41 -22.84 -23.58
C ALA A 11 7.02 -23.54 -22.28
N LYS A 12 6.45 -22.79 -21.33
CA LYS A 12 5.93 -23.34 -20.09
C LYS A 12 4.46 -23.62 -20.30
N GLY A 13 4.11 -24.91 -20.34
CA GLY A 13 2.75 -25.40 -20.37
C GLY A 13 1.88 -24.80 -19.28
N VAL A 14 0.56 -24.96 -19.45
CA VAL A 14 -0.48 -24.46 -18.56
C VAL A 14 -0.45 -25.22 -17.23
N ALA A 15 0.57 -24.95 -16.41
CA ALA A 15 0.61 -25.39 -15.03
C ALA A 15 -0.40 -24.55 -14.24
N LYS A 16 -1.36 -25.20 -13.57
CA LYS A 16 -2.28 -24.54 -12.63
C LYS A 16 -1.45 -23.74 -11.63
N ARG A 17 -1.51 -22.41 -11.73
CA ARG A 17 -0.83 -21.52 -10.79
C ARG A 17 -1.67 -21.43 -9.53
N HIS A 18 -1.23 -22.07 -8.45
CA HIS A 18 -1.77 -21.75 -7.12
C HIS A 18 -1.44 -20.28 -6.81
N ARG A 19 -2.46 -19.52 -6.36
CA ARG A 19 -2.28 -18.13 -5.91
C ARG A 19 -1.34 -18.15 -4.71
N LYS A 20 -0.10 -17.68 -4.89
CA LYS A 20 0.80 -17.41 -3.76
C LYS A 20 0.20 -16.27 -2.95
N GLN A 21 -0.08 -16.52 -1.66
CA GLN A 21 -0.32 -15.43 -0.72
C GLN A 21 1.02 -14.73 -0.47
N PRO A 22 1.11 -13.40 -0.64
CA PRO A 22 2.34 -12.69 -0.35
C PRO A 22 2.61 -12.73 1.17
N SER A 23 3.87 -13.01 1.54
CA SER A 23 4.34 -13.03 2.94
C SER A 23 4.48 -11.64 3.57
N SER A 24 4.21 -10.57 2.81
CA SER A 24 4.46 -9.18 3.17
C SER A 24 3.19 -8.33 3.06
N SER A 25 2.12 -8.73 3.75
CA SER A 25 0.86 -8.00 3.80
C SER A 25 1.01 -6.53 4.25
N SER A 26 2.07 -6.22 5.00
CA SER A 26 2.34 -4.90 5.58
C SER A 26 3.19 -3.97 4.70
N LYS A 27 3.74 -4.43 3.57
CA LYS A 27 4.62 -3.60 2.72
C LYS A 27 3.97 -3.23 1.40
N ILE A 28 3.90 -1.92 1.13
CA ILE A 28 3.60 -1.36 -0.17
C ILE A 28 4.69 -1.83 -1.16
N SER A 29 4.25 -2.52 -2.21
CA SER A 29 5.16 -3.05 -3.24
C SER A 29 5.98 -1.93 -3.91
N GLY A 30 7.25 -2.20 -4.23
CA GLY A 30 8.12 -1.26 -4.94
C GLY A 30 7.51 -0.68 -6.24
N PRO A 31 6.80 -1.47 -7.07
CA PRO A 31 6.05 -0.94 -8.21
C PRO A 31 4.95 0.07 -7.82
N ALA A 32 4.26 -0.13 -6.70
CA ALA A 32 3.24 0.81 -6.22
C ALA A 32 3.86 2.13 -5.74
N ILE A 33 4.96 2.06 -4.98
CA ILE A 33 5.73 3.26 -4.57
C ILE A 33 6.19 4.04 -5.80
N ARG A 34 6.70 3.35 -6.83
CA ARG A 34 7.06 4.00 -8.09
C ARG A 34 5.85 4.70 -8.73
N ARG A 35 4.68 4.06 -8.79
CA ARG A 35 3.47 4.71 -9.35
C ARG A 35 3.08 5.98 -8.59
N LEU A 36 3.17 5.97 -7.26
CA LEU A 36 2.93 7.17 -6.44
C LEU A 36 3.96 8.26 -6.75
N ALA A 37 5.25 7.92 -6.77
CA ALA A 37 6.33 8.86 -7.07
C ALA A 37 6.19 9.46 -8.48
N ARG A 38 5.79 8.65 -9.48
CA ARG A 38 5.52 9.15 -10.84
C ARG A 38 4.36 10.14 -10.87
N ARG A 39 3.27 9.87 -10.15
CA ARG A 39 2.14 10.82 -10.03
C ARG A 39 2.57 12.14 -9.38
N ALA A 40 3.51 12.09 -8.45
CA ALA A 40 4.10 13.27 -7.81
C ALA A 40 5.19 13.97 -8.66
N GLY A 41 5.47 13.50 -9.90
CA GLY A 41 6.47 14.11 -10.79
C GLY A 41 7.92 13.71 -10.51
N VAL A 42 8.17 12.68 -9.69
CA VAL A 42 9.53 12.24 -9.34
C VAL A 42 10.18 11.49 -10.51
N PRO A 43 11.36 11.94 -11.02
CA PRO A 43 12.01 11.36 -12.21
C PRO A 43 12.85 10.11 -11.93
N ARG A 44 13.48 10.00 -10.75
CA ARG A 44 14.31 8.85 -10.33
C ARG A 44 13.97 8.51 -8.87
N VAL A 45 13.79 7.23 -8.57
CA VAL A 45 13.50 6.75 -7.21
C VAL A 45 14.63 5.83 -6.78
N GLY A 46 15.32 6.20 -5.70
CA GLY A 46 16.40 5.40 -5.11
C GLY A 46 15.88 4.13 -4.43
N ALA A 47 16.76 3.14 -4.26
CA ALA A 47 16.41 1.89 -3.59
C ALA A 47 16.16 2.09 -2.08
N GLY A 48 16.96 2.93 -1.42
CA GLY A 48 16.77 3.38 -0.03
C GLY A 48 15.69 4.46 0.12
N CYS A 49 14.65 4.42 -0.70
CA CYS A 49 13.41 5.17 -0.44
C CYS A 49 12.23 4.21 -0.17
N PHE A 50 12.37 2.93 -0.56
CA PHE A 50 11.30 1.96 -0.43
C PHE A 50 10.98 1.62 1.04
N PRO A 51 11.95 1.33 1.93
CA PRO A 51 11.63 1.07 3.33
C PRO A 51 11.09 2.33 4.04
N GLU A 52 11.63 3.51 3.76
CA GLU A 52 11.25 4.78 4.38
C GLU A 52 9.81 5.15 4.04
N VAL A 53 9.39 4.96 2.79
CA VAL A 53 7.99 5.19 2.36
C VAL A 53 7.05 4.19 3.03
N ASN A 54 7.50 2.95 3.26
CA ASN A 54 6.69 1.96 3.97
C ASN A 54 6.49 2.36 5.44
N ASP A 55 7.55 2.75 6.12
CA ASP A 55 7.49 3.17 7.53
C ASP A 55 6.62 4.43 7.69
N ALA A 56 6.78 5.40 6.80
CA ALA A 56 5.94 6.60 6.76
C ALA A 56 4.44 6.25 6.55
N ALA A 57 4.14 5.33 5.65
CA ALA A 57 2.77 4.89 5.39
C ALA A 57 2.14 4.18 6.60
N VAL A 58 2.91 3.31 7.28
CA VAL A 58 2.45 2.64 8.49
C VAL A 58 2.18 3.66 9.59
N ASN A 59 3.10 4.58 9.85
CA ASN A 59 2.95 5.61 10.89
C ASN A 59 1.71 6.50 10.65
N TYR A 60 1.49 6.89 9.39
CA TYR A 60 0.31 7.68 9.02
C TYR A 60 -0.99 6.90 9.27
N LEU A 61 -1.05 5.64 8.83
CA LEU A 61 -2.24 4.79 9.02
C LEU A 61 -2.51 4.48 10.49
N THR A 62 -1.49 4.23 11.30
CA THR A 62 -1.64 4.02 12.74
C THR A 62 -2.29 5.24 13.40
N THR A 63 -1.75 6.43 13.12
CA THR A 63 -2.28 7.70 13.68
C THR A 63 -3.73 7.96 13.26
N LEU A 64 -4.05 7.69 12.00
CA LEU A 64 -5.40 7.81 11.45
C LEU A 64 -6.36 6.82 12.13
N LEU A 65 -5.98 5.55 12.22
CA LEU A 65 -6.82 4.47 12.76
C LEU A 65 -7.05 4.63 14.27
N ASP A 66 -6.06 5.13 15.02
CA ASP A 66 -6.25 5.47 16.44
C ASP A 66 -7.32 6.55 16.61
N SER A 67 -7.31 7.57 15.75
CA SER A 67 -8.36 8.60 15.74
C SER A 67 -9.73 8.01 15.36
N CYS A 68 -9.78 7.14 14.34
CA CYS A 68 -11.01 6.45 13.94
C CYS A 68 -11.58 5.58 15.07
N ARG A 69 -10.71 4.87 15.79
CA ARG A 69 -11.08 4.03 16.94
C ARG A 69 -11.72 4.85 18.05
N ILE A 70 -11.22 6.06 18.31
CA ILE A 70 -11.80 6.97 19.31
C ILE A 70 -13.23 7.35 18.91
N TYR A 71 -13.47 7.75 17.66
CA TYR A 71 -14.82 8.11 17.17
C TYR A 71 -15.80 6.92 17.19
N CYS A 72 -15.33 5.74 16.80
CA CYS A 72 -16.10 4.51 16.84
C CYS A 72 -16.49 4.14 18.28
N SER A 73 -15.53 4.20 19.20
CA SER A 73 -15.74 3.89 20.64
C SER A 73 -16.67 4.90 21.31
N HIS A 74 -16.51 6.19 21.00
CA HIS A 74 -17.39 7.26 21.48
C HIS A 74 -18.84 7.03 21.06
N SER A 75 -19.04 6.50 19.85
CA SER A 75 -20.37 6.14 19.33
C SER A 75 -20.89 4.78 19.81
N LYS A 76 -20.18 4.11 20.74
CA LYS A 76 -20.50 2.75 21.25
C LYS A 76 -20.64 1.69 20.14
N ARG A 77 -19.96 1.88 19.01
CA ARG A 77 -19.94 0.95 17.87
C ARG A 77 -18.69 0.08 17.90
N LYS A 78 -18.78 -1.12 17.33
CA LYS A 78 -17.63 -2.03 17.11
C LYS A 78 -17.06 -1.95 15.69
N THR A 79 -17.79 -1.31 14.78
CA THR A 79 -17.44 -1.19 13.36
C THR A 79 -17.11 0.26 13.04
N ILE A 80 -15.92 0.47 12.48
CA ILE A 80 -15.49 1.79 11.98
C ILE A 80 -16.27 2.08 10.70
N ASN A 81 -16.96 3.21 10.69
CA ASN A 81 -17.73 3.68 9.55
C ASN A 81 -16.95 4.69 8.72
N CYS A 82 -17.45 4.92 7.52
CA CYS A 82 -17.00 5.95 6.59
C CYS A 82 -16.81 7.33 7.22
N GLN A 83 -17.78 7.72 8.04
CA GLN A 83 -17.81 9.02 8.68
C GLN A 83 -16.73 9.19 9.76
N ASP A 84 -16.34 8.11 10.46
CA ASP A 84 -15.26 8.14 11.46
C ASP A 84 -13.92 8.44 10.79
N VAL A 85 -13.70 7.91 9.58
CA VAL A 85 -12.49 8.16 8.78
C VAL A 85 -12.45 9.60 8.28
N ILE A 86 -13.57 10.14 7.79
CA ILE A 86 -13.66 11.54 7.34
C ILE A 86 -13.36 12.49 8.50
N TYR A 87 -13.90 12.21 9.70
CA TYR A 87 -13.63 13.02 10.88
C TYR A 87 -12.18 12.92 11.35
N ALA A 88 -11.59 11.72 11.34
CA ALA A 88 -10.17 11.53 11.63
C ALA A 88 -9.27 12.28 10.63
N LEU A 89 -9.57 12.24 9.34
CA LEU A 89 -8.84 12.99 8.31
C LEU A 89 -8.95 14.50 8.54
N LYS A 90 -10.15 15.01 8.85
CA LYS A 90 -10.37 16.42 9.16
C LYS A 90 -9.53 16.87 10.37
N ARG A 91 -9.41 16.01 11.40
CA ARG A 91 -8.56 16.27 12.58
C ARG A 91 -7.08 16.33 12.23
N LEU A 92 -6.62 15.51 11.28
CA LEU A 92 -5.23 15.54 10.78
C LEU A 92 -4.95 16.69 9.80
N GLY A 93 -5.94 17.54 9.51
CA GLY A 93 -5.80 18.64 8.55
C GLY A 93 -6.00 18.24 7.09
N THR A 94 -6.35 16.98 6.81
CA THR A 94 -6.63 16.49 5.46
C THR A 94 -8.13 16.53 5.21
N LYS A 95 -8.60 17.44 4.36
CA LYS A 95 -10.00 17.45 3.93
C LYS A 95 -10.21 16.45 2.80
N TYR A 96 -11.04 15.45 3.04
CA TYR A 96 -11.48 14.49 2.02
C TYR A 96 -12.93 14.80 1.61
N MET A 97 -13.23 14.75 0.32
CA MET A 97 -14.57 15.02 -0.22
C MET A 97 -15.09 13.80 -0.98
N GLY A 98 -16.30 13.37 -0.61
CA GLY A 98 -16.96 12.17 -1.14
C GLY A 98 -16.53 10.88 -0.44
N PHE A 99 -17.48 10.08 0.05
CA PHE A 99 -17.27 8.70 0.50
C PHE A 99 -18.60 7.95 0.63
#